data_AF-A0A728XT01-F1
#
_entry.id   AF-A0A728XT01-F1
#
_cell.length_a   1.000
_cell.length_b   1.000
_cell.length_c   1.000
_cell.angle_alpha   90.00
_cell.angle_beta   90.00
_cell.angle_gamma   90.00
#
_symmetry.space_group_name_H-M   'P 1'
#
loop_
_entity.id
_entity.type
_entity.pdbx_description
1 polymer ?
#
loop_
_entity_poly.entity_id
_entity_poly.type
_entity_poly.pdbx_seq_one_letter_code
_entity_poly.pdbx_strand_id
1 'polypeptide(L)'
;MFEMKSLKQFTPRSATQRVQTIYTPGSFTPLVRIETETAELAKAVRRTLAEKFQQEANVTFPPELVALVDSLEAELQRGELSAANRAWLAQCGLT
;
A
#
# COMPACT_ATOMS: atom_id res chain seq x y z
N MET A 1 -30.94 -1.37 -5.44
CA MET A 1 -29.54 -1.27 -5.90
C MET A 1 -28.84 -0.22 -5.05
N PHE A 2 -28.06 -0.62 -4.06
CA PHE A 2 -27.14 0.25 -3.33
C PHE A 2 -25.93 -0.59 -2.94
N GLU A 3 -24.78 -0.19 -3.47
CA GLU A 3 -23.47 -0.80 -3.31
C GLU A 3 -22.79 -0.20 -2.09
N MET A 4 -22.18 -1.00 -1.20
CA MET A 4 -21.10 -0.52 -0.34
C MET A 4 -20.28 -1.66 0.26
N LYS A 5 -19.07 -1.84 -0.28
CA LYS A 5 -17.97 -2.60 0.30
C LYS A 5 -17.55 -1.93 1.62
N SER A 6 -18.15 -2.30 2.74
CA SER A 6 -17.77 -1.76 4.05
C SER A 6 -16.62 -2.56 4.66
N LEU A 7 -15.39 -2.28 4.25
CA LEU A 7 -14.18 -2.65 4.99
C LEU A 7 -13.95 -1.59 6.10
N LYS A 8 -14.57 -1.75 7.27
CA LYS A 8 -14.22 -0.92 8.44
C LYS A 8 -12.99 -1.53 9.11
N GLN A 9 -11.83 -0.93 8.84
CA GLN A 9 -10.58 -1.27 9.51
C GLN A 9 -10.59 -0.67 10.92
N PHE A 10 -10.43 -1.50 11.94
CA PHE A 10 -10.21 -1.06 13.31
C PHE A 10 -8.80 -1.49 13.72
N THR A 11 -7.90 -0.53 13.92
CA THR A 11 -6.54 -0.77 14.40
C THR A 11 -6.49 -0.55 15.92
N PRO A 12 -6.48 -1.61 16.75
CA PRO A 12 -6.19 -1.45 18.17
C PRO A 12 -4.77 -0.92 18.35
N ARG A 13 -4.60 0.00 19.30
CA ARG A 13 -3.34 0.72 19.58
C ARG A 13 -2.34 -0.19 20.32
N SER A 14 -1.85 -1.21 19.64
CA SER A 14 -0.55 -1.82 19.90
C SER A 14 0.09 -2.01 18.53
N ALA A 15 1.20 -1.33 18.25
CA ALA A 15 1.81 -1.26 16.91
C ALA A 15 2.33 -2.61 16.38
N THR A 16 2.10 -3.72 17.10
CA THR A 16 2.62 -5.05 16.81
C THR A 16 1.63 -5.96 16.08
N GLN A 17 0.32 -5.67 16.07
CA GLN A 17 -0.68 -6.59 15.52
C GLN A 17 -1.81 -5.87 14.77
N ARG A 18 -2.09 -6.27 13.53
CA ARG A 18 -3.23 -5.82 12.73
C ARG A 18 -4.37 -6.82 12.85
N VAL A 19 -5.57 -6.34 13.16
CA VAL A 19 -6.79 -7.16 13.24
C VAL A 19 -7.76 -6.74 12.13
N GLN A 20 -8.26 -7.71 11.36
CA GLN A 20 -9.26 -7.50 10.32
C GLN A 20 -10.46 -8.39 10.60
N THR A 21 -11.65 -7.81 10.69
CA THR A 21 -12.88 -8.53 10.99
C THR A 21 -13.89 -8.35 9.87
N ILE A 22 -14.39 -9.46 9.32
CA ILE A 22 -15.41 -9.48 8.28
C ILE A 22 -16.76 -9.66 8.96
N TYR A 23 -17.73 -8.80 8.63
CA TYR A 23 -19.10 -8.84 9.10
C TYR A 23 -20.06 -9.20 7.97
N THR A 24 -21.18 -9.84 8.29
CA THR A 24 -22.33 -9.83 7.35
C THR A 24 -22.91 -8.43 7.28
N PRO A 25 -23.35 -7.97 6.09
CA PRO A 25 -24.07 -6.71 5.96
C PRO A 25 -25.29 -6.69 6.89
N GLY A 26 -25.42 -5.64 7.72
CA GLY A 26 -26.54 -5.49 8.65
C GLY A 26 -26.44 -6.30 9.95
N SER A 27 -25.32 -6.99 10.19
CA SER A 27 -25.05 -7.70 11.45
C SER A 27 -23.79 -7.19 12.12
N PHE A 28 -23.76 -7.25 13.44
CA PHE A 28 -22.57 -7.00 14.24
C PHE A 28 -21.89 -8.31 14.70
N THR A 29 -22.41 -9.47 14.29
CA THR A 29 -21.77 -10.76 14.53
C THR A 29 -20.59 -10.96 13.56
N PRO A 30 -19.35 -11.11 14.05
CA PRO A 30 -18.20 -11.30 13.18
C PRO A 30 -18.22 -12.69 12.54
N LEU A 31 -18.01 -12.75 11.24
CA LEU A 31 -17.87 -14.02 10.51
C LEU A 31 -16.44 -14.56 10.57
N VAL A 32 -15.47 -13.66 10.40
CA VAL A 32 -14.05 -14.03 10.33
C VAL A 32 -13.24 -12.95 11.03
N ARG A 33 -12.29 -13.38 11.86
CA ARG A 33 -11.28 -12.51 12.49
C ARG A 33 -9.90 -12.98 12.07
N ILE A 34 -9.16 -12.09 11.41
CA ILE A 34 -7.80 -12.31 10.96
C ILE A 34 -6.89 -11.46 11.83
N GLU A 35 -5.99 -12.11 12.54
CA GLU A 35 -4.91 -11.45 13.28
C GLU A 35 -3.61 -11.67 12.50
N THR A 36 -2.90 -10.59 12.24
CA THR A 36 -1.61 -10.65 11.57
C THR A 36 -0.63 -9.81 12.35
N GLU A 37 0.46 -10.42 12.80
CA GLU A 37 1.58 -9.67 13.37
C GLU A 37 2.12 -8.70 12.33
N THR A 38 2.31 -7.45 12.73
CA THR A 38 2.83 -6.39 11.85
C THR A 38 4.25 -6.72 11.40
N ALA A 39 5.03 -7.42 12.22
CA ALA A 39 6.33 -7.95 11.85
C ALA A 39 6.23 -9.01 10.73
N GLU A 40 5.26 -9.92 10.80
CA GLU A 40 5.00 -10.90 9.74
C GLU A 40 4.47 -10.23 8.45
N LEU A 41 3.65 -9.18 8.59
CA LEU A 41 3.23 -8.33 7.47
C LEU A 41 4.41 -7.56 6.84
N ALA A 42 5.42 -7.20 7.64
CA ALA A 42 6.64 -6.58 7.16
C ALA A 42 7.60 -7.60 6.50
N LYS A 43 7.57 -8.87 6.94
CA LYS A 43 8.30 -9.99 6.32
C LYS A 43 7.65 -10.48 5.02
N ALA A 44 6.35 -10.25 4.83
CA ALA A 44 5.71 -10.51 3.56
C ALA A 44 6.40 -9.67 2.48
N VAL A 45 6.91 -10.31 1.43
CA VAL A 45 7.53 -9.64 0.28
C VAL A 45 6.52 -8.65 -0.30
N ARG A 46 6.69 -7.38 0.04
CA ARG A 46 5.86 -6.29 -0.50
C ARG A 46 6.36 -6.05 -1.92
N ARG A 47 5.43 -6.05 -2.87
CA ARG A 47 5.72 -5.63 -4.25
C ARG A 47 6.22 -4.20 -4.23
N THR A 48 7.29 -3.91 -4.99
CA THR A 48 7.87 -2.57 -5.11
C THR A 48 6.87 -1.60 -5.74
N LEU A 49 7.09 -0.30 -5.58
CA LEU A 49 6.29 0.72 -6.27
C LEU A 49 6.27 0.50 -7.79
N ALA A 50 7.38 0.10 -8.40
CA ALA A 50 7.45 -0.17 -9.83
C ALA A 50 6.56 -1.36 -10.22
N GLU A 51 6.61 -2.45 -9.46
CA GLU A 51 5.73 -3.60 -9.67
C GLU A 51 4.25 -3.25 -9.51
N LYS A 52 3.92 -2.37 -8.55
CA LYS A 52 2.56 -1.88 -8.34
C LYS A 52 2.05 -1.05 -9.52
N PHE A 53 2.83 -0.08 -9.97
CA PHE A 53 2.45 0.77 -11.10
C PHE A 53 2.29 -0.03 -12.40
N GLN A 54 3.19 -0.98 -12.66
CA GLN A 54 3.06 -1.90 -13.79
C GLN A 54 1.79 -2.75 -13.71
N GLN A 55 1.46 -3.27 -12.53
CA GLN A 55 0.25 -4.07 -12.31
C GLN A 55 -1.02 -3.23 -12.53
N GLU A 56 -1.06 -1.99 -12.03
CA GLU A 56 -2.24 -1.12 -12.14
C GLU A 56 -2.45 -0.58 -13.55
N ALA A 57 -1.37 -0.21 -14.23
CA ALA A 57 -1.43 0.26 -15.61
C ALA A 57 -1.47 -0.88 -16.65
N ASN A 58 -1.25 -2.13 -16.23
CA ASN A 58 -1.13 -3.31 -17.09
C ASN A 58 -0.09 -3.11 -18.21
N VAL A 59 1.06 -2.52 -17.86
CA VAL A 59 2.20 -2.27 -18.76
C VAL A 59 3.49 -2.74 -18.11
N THR A 60 4.50 -3.02 -18.92
CA THR A 60 5.87 -3.27 -18.45
C THR A 60 6.67 -1.98 -18.59
N PHE A 61 7.32 -1.55 -17.52
CA PHE A 61 8.19 -0.38 -17.59
C PHE A 61 9.53 -0.73 -18.22
N PRO A 62 10.12 0.20 -18.99
CA PRO A 62 11.51 0.08 -19.38
C PRO A 62 12.43 0.23 -18.14
N PRO A 63 13.63 -0.36 -18.14
CA PRO A 63 14.48 -0.50 -16.95
C PRO A 63 14.87 0.83 -16.30
N GLU A 64 14.98 1.90 -17.09
CA GLU A 64 15.25 3.25 -16.59
C GLU A 64 14.11 3.79 -15.71
N LEU A 65 12.85 3.53 -16.07
CA LEU A 65 11.71 3.94 -15.25
C LEU A 65 11.61 3.10 -13.98
N VAL A 66 11.94 1.80 -14.05
CA VAL A 66 12.04 0.95 -12.86
C VAL A 66 13.07 1.51 -11.89
N ALA A 67 14.28 1.84 -12.37
CA ALA A 67 15.33 2.41 -11.52
C ALA A 67 14.95 3.76 -10.89
N LEU A 68 14.24 4.63 -11.62
CA LEU A 68 13.74 5.89 -11.08
C LEU A 68 12.70 5.67 -9.97
N VAL A 69 11.76 4.76 -10.20
CA VAL A 69 10.71 4.44 -9.22
C VAL A 69 11.30 3.74 -7.99
N ASP A 70 12.27 2.85 -8.17
CA ASP A 70 12.99 2.19 -7.07
C ASP A 70 13.79 3.20 -6.23
N SER A 71 14.46 4.17 -6.88
CA SER A 71 15.15 5.25 -6.17
C SER A 71 14.19 6.13 -5.38
N LEU A 72 13.01 6.43 -5.95
CA LEU A 72 11.95 7.14 -5.24
C LEU A 72 11.44 6.33 -4.04
N GLU A 73 11.18 5.03 -4.21
CA GLU A 73 10.74 4.15 -3.13
C GLU A 73 11.75 4.13 -1.98
N ALA A 74 13.04 4.02 -2.29
CA ALA A 74 14.12 4.02 -1.29
C ALA A 74 14.23 5.36 -0.54
N GLU A 75 13.96 6.49 -1.17
CA GLU A 75 13.91 7.79 -0.50
C GLU A 75 12.67 7.93 0.40
N LEU A 76 11.50 7.55 -0.12
CA LEU A 76 10.25 7.54 0.65
C LEU A 76 10.33 6.64 1.88
N GLN A 77 10.97 5.47 1.78
CA GLN A 77 11.21 4.57 2.91
C GLN A 77 12.08 5.20 3.99
N ARG A 78 12.98 6.13 3.63
CA ARG A 78 13.80 6.90 4.56
C ARG A 78 13.09 8.15 5.09
N GLY A 79 11.89 8.45 4.61
CA GLY A 79 11.15 9.68 4.96
C GLY A 79 11.70 10.93 4.28
N GLU A 80 12.51 10.76 3.23
CA GLU A 80 13.18 11.84 2.53
C GLU A 80 12.71 11.92 1.08
N LEU A 81 12.96 13.06 0.44
CA LEU A 81 12.85 13.21 -1.01
C LEU A 81 14.01 14.07 -1.49
N SER A 82 14.67 13.65 -2.57
CA SER A 82 15.68 14.46 -3.24
C SER A 82 15.04 15.52 -4.14
N ALA A 83 15.83 16.54 -4.52
CA ALA A 83 15.37 17.55 -5.47
C ALA A 83 15.05 16.92 -6.85
N ALA A 84 15.81 15.91 -7.26
CA ALA A 84 15.58 15.18 -8.50
C ALA A 84 14.22 14.48 -8.49
N ASN A 85 13.90 13.72 -7.43
CA ASN A 85 12.64 13.02 -7.33
C ASN A 85 11.44 13.98 -7.17
N ARG A 86 11.60 15.09 -6.46
CA ARG A 86 10.59 16.16 -6.45
C ARG A 86 10.32 16.75 -7.84
N ALA A 87 11.38 17.05 -8.60
CA ALA A 87 11.23 17.59 -9.95
C ALA A 87 10.60 16.56 -10.91
N TRP A 88 10.93 15.28 -10.76
CA TRP A 88 10.30 14.20 -11.51
C TRP A 88 8.80 14.07 -11.18
N LEU A 89 8.44 14.06 -9.89
CA LEU A 89 7.03 14.02 -9.46
C LEU A 89 6.24 15.24 -9.96
N ALA A 90 6.86 16.42 -9.99
CA ALA A 90 6.25 17.63 -10.55
C ALA A 90 5.96 17.51 -12.05
N GLN A 91 6.87 16.89 -12.81
CA GLN A 91 6.63 16.60 -14.23
C GLN A 91 5.49 15.60 -14.43
N CYS A 92 5.30 14.67 -13.49
CA CYS A 92 4.15 13.76 -13.47
C CYS A 92 2.85 14.43 -13.01
N GLY A 93 2.87 15.69 -12.56
CA GLY A 93 1.70 16.41 -12.05
C GLY A 93 1.29 16.04 -10.61
N LEU A 94 2.21 15.49 -9.82
CA LEU A 94 1.96 14.98 -8.45
C LEU A 94 2.40 15.96 -7.34
N THR A 95 2.32 17.28 -7.57
CA THR A 95 2.72 18.33 -6.60
C THR A 95 1.57 18.83 -5.73
#